data_AF-A0A1S9HX96-F1
#
_entry.id   AF-A0A1S9HX96-F1
#
_cell.length_a   1.000
_cell.length_b   1.000
_cell.length_c   1.000
_cell.angle_alpha   90.00
_cell.angle_beta   90.00
_cell.angle_gamma   90.00
#
_symmetry.space_group_name_H-M   'P 1'
#
loop_
_entity.id
_entity.type
_entity.pdbx_description
1 polymer ?
#
loop_
_entity_poly.entity_id
_entity_poly.type
_entity_poly.pdbx_seq_one_letter_code
_entity_poly.pdbx_strand_id
1 'polypeptide(L)' 'MSYNIFETVVKGSNTVFLDIPSEEYFSYYDRLNKKSANNIVKDYFINKGSKKDAEVMDVGYNEHTKSIQILAKLQG' A
#
# COMPACT_ATOMS: atom_id res chain seq x y z
N MET A 1 7.77 -5.97 8.59
CA MET A 1 7.77 -6.80 7.36
C MET A 1 8.45 -6.00 6.27
N SER A 2 9.19 -6.65 5.36
CA SER A 2 9.80 -5.96 4.22
C SER A 2 9.05 -6.40 2.97
N TYR A 3 8.29 -5.48 2.40
CA TYR A 3 7.65 -5.66 1.09
C TYR A 3 8.44 -4.84 0.07
N ASN A 4 8.61 -5.35 -1.14
CA ASN A 4 9.06 -4.56 -2.28
C ASN A 4 7.88 -3.70 -2.75
N ILE A 5 7.72 -2.53 -2.10
CA ILE A 5 6.67 -1.58 -2.41
C ILE A 5 7.17 -0.54 -3.39
N PHE A 6 6.50 -0.44 -4.53
CA PHE A 6 6.67 0.65 -5.49
C PHE A 6 5.65 1.74 -5.18
N GLU A 7 6.12 2.91 -4.75
CA GLU A 7 5.27 4.06 -4.47
C GLU A 7 5.18 4.99 -5.68
N THR A 8 3.94 5.32 -6.07
CA THR A 8 3.66 6.41 -7.01
C THR A 8 2.95 7.54 -6.29
N VAL A 9 3.59 8.71 -6.21
CA VAL A 9 3.01 9.93 -5.62
C VAL A 9 2.35 10.76 -6.71
N VAL A 10 1.07 11.07 -6.55
CA VAL A 10 0.35 11.97 -7.45
C VAL A 10 0.70 13.42 -7.10
N LYS A 11 1.48 14.09 -7.96
CA LYS A 11 1.86 15.50 -7.75
C LYS A 11 0.61 16.38 -7.64
N GLY A 12 0.62 17.29 -6.65
CA GLY A 12 -0.51 18.18 -6.37
C GLY A 12 -1.67 17.53 -5.61
N SER A 13 -1.52 16.26 -5.20
CA SER A 13 -2.48 15.54 -4.37
C SER A 13 -1.81 14.96 -3.12
N ASN A 14 -2.61 14.66 -2.10
CA ASN A 14 -2.19 13.89 -0.92
C ASN A 14 -2.44 12.40 -1.12
N THR A 15 -2.39 11.92 -2.36
CA THR A 15 -2.72 10.54 -2.72
C THR A 15 -1.46 9.80 -3.19
N VAL A 16 -1.33 8.57 -2.71
CA VAL A 16 -0.24 7.66 -3.08
C VAL A 16 -0.83 6.31 -3.50
N PHE A 17 -0.20 5.72 -4.51
CA PHE A 17 -0.44 4.33 -4.91
C PHE A 17 0.76 3.51 -4.45
N LEU A 18 0.47 2.40 -3.78
CA LEU A 18 1.46 1.41 -3.39
C LEU A 18 1.20 0.14 -4.18
N ASP A 19 2.16 -0.24 -5.03
CA ASP A 19 2.13 -1.49 -5.78
C ASP A 19 3.05 -2.52 -5.11
N ILE A 20 2.53 -3.71 -4.89
CA ILE A 20 3.20 -4.80 -4.18
C ILE A 20 3.08 -6.06 -5.04
N PRO A 21 4.17 -6.76 -5.39
CA PRO A 21 4.08 -8.04 -6.07
C PRO A 21 3.13 -8.99 -5.33
N SER A 22 2.23 -9.65 -6.06
CA SER A 22 1.21 -10.48 -5.42
C SER A 22 1.82 -11.62 -4.61
N GLU A 23 2.90 -12.24 -5.09
CA GLU A 23 3.62 -13.30 -4.38
C GLU A 23 4.13 -12.83 -3.01
N GLU A 24 4.65 -11.60 -2.92
CA GLU A 24 5.11 -11.03 -1.66
C GLU A 24 3.94 -10.71 -0.73
N TYR A 25 2.87 -10.11 -1.25
CA TYR A 25 1.67 -9.86 -0.45
C TYR A 25 1.10 -11.17 0.14
N PHE A 26 0.93 -12.19 -0.70
CA PHE A 26 0.36 -13.48 -0.29
C PHE A 26 1.30 -14.34 0.55
N SER A 27 2.59 -13.97 0.67
CA SER A 27 3.49 -14.59 1.65
C SER A 27 3.18 -14.21 3.10
N TYR A 28 2.43 -13.13 3.32
CA TYR A 28 2.06 -12.62 4.65
C TYR A 28 0.55 -12.55 4.90
N TYR A 29 -0.28 -12.46 3.85
CA TYR A 29 -1.72 -12.33 3.97
C TYR A 29 -2.46 -13.27 3.01
N ASP A 30 -3.32 -14.13 3.54
CA ASP A 30 -4.08 -15.10 2.73
C ASP A 30 -5.19 -14.48 1.86
N ARG A 31 -5.55 -13.22 2.12
CA ARG A 31 -6.69 -12.55 1.47
C ARG A 31 -6.41 -11.08 1.21
N LEU A 32 -6.94 -10.60 0.08
CA LEU A 32 -7.00 -9.18 -0.24
C LEU A 32 -8.17 -8.54 0.51
N ASN A 33 -7.87 -7.67 1.48
CA ASN A 33 -8.88 -6.94 2.23
C ASN A 33 -8.31 -5.65 2.82
N LYS A 34 -9.21 -4.72 3.21
CA LYS A 34 -8.83 -3.41 3.76
C LYS A 34 -8.00 -3.48 5.05
N LYS A 35 -8.19 -4.51 5.89
CA LYS A 35 -7.42 -4.68 7.13
C LYS A 35 -5.95 -4.99 6.84
N SER A 36 -5.68 -5.93 5.94
CA SER A 36 -4.32 -6.25 5.49
C SER A 36 -3.66 -5.03 4.83
N ALA A 37 -4.38 -4.33 3.95
CA ALA A 37 -3.89 -3.10 3.32
C ALA A 37 -3.53 -2.01 4.35
N ASN A 38 -4.37 -1.80 5.37
CA ASN A 38 -4.11 -0.82 6.44
C ASN A 38 -2.82 -1.17 7.22
N ASN A 39 -2.58 -2.45 7.50
CA ASN A 39 -1.36 -2.87 8.19
C ASN A 39 -0.12 -2.56 7.35
N ILE A 40 -0.17 -2.87 6.04
CA ILE A 40 0.94 -2.60 5.13
C ILE A 40 1.22 -1.10 5.03
N VAL A 41 0.18 -0.29 4.80
CA VAL A 41 0.29 1.18 4.69
C VAL A 41 0.90 1.76 5.97
N LYS A 42 0.42 1.34 7.14
CA LYS A 42 0.93 1.79 8.42
C LYS A 42 2.41 1.43 8.60
N ASP A 43 2.77 0.17 8.39
CA ASP A 43 4.15 -0.30 8.50
C ASP A 43 5.08 0.44 7.52
N TYR A 44 4.63 0.64 6.28
CA TYR A 44 5.41 1.31 5.25
C TYR A 44 5.74 2.76 5.63
N PHE A 45 4.74 3.56 6.01
CA PHE A 45 4.98 4.97 6.32
C PHE A 45 5.73 5.16 7.65
N ILE A 46 5.49 4.31 8.65
CA ILE A 46 6.28 4.29 9.89
C ILE A 46 7.76 4.02 9.58
N ASN A 47 8.05 2.98 8.80
CA ASN A 47 9.44 2.61 8.47
C ASN A 47 10.12 3.63 7.56
N LYS A 48 9.37 4.37 6.74
CA LYS A 48 9.87 5.47 5.92
C LYS A 48 10.22 6.73 6.74
N GLY A 49 9.98 6.72 8.06
CA GLY A 49 10.17 7.89 8.93
C GLY A 49 9.12 8.97 8.72
N SER A 50 8.06 8.67 7.96
CA SER A 50 6.93 9.57 7.76
C SER A 50 5.97 9.42 8.94
N LYS A 51 5.89 10.44 9.80
CA LYS A 51 4.86 10.51 10.86
C LYS A 51 3.44 10.74 10.32
N LYS A 52 3.26 10.82 9.01
CA LYS A 52 1.96 11.04 8.39
C LYS A 52 1.15 9.76 8.46
N ASP A 53 0.00 9.84 9.12
CA ASP A 53 -1.02 8.82 8.99
C ASP A 53 -1.52 8.75 7.55
N ALA A 54 -1.82 7.54 7.10
CA ALA A 54 -2.34 7.29 5.77
C ALA A 54 -3.61 6.45 5.87
N GLU A 55 -4.65 6.87 5.17
CA GLU A 55 -5.93 6.18 5.12
C GLU A 55 -6.01 5.35 3.84
N VAL A 56 -6.25 4.04 3.95
CA VAL A 56 -6.55 3.20 2.78
C VAL A 56 -7.92 3.56 2.23
N MET A 57 -7.91 4.05 1.00
CA MET A 57 -9.12 4.38 0.23
C MET A 57 -9.62 3.14 -0.52
N ASP A 58 -8.70 2.41 -1.16
CA ASP A 58 -9.03 1.24 -1.97
C ASP A 58 -7.88 0.21 -1.98
N VAL A 59 -8.22 -1.05 -2.25
CA VAL A 59 -7.26 -2.12 -2.47
C VAL A 59 -7.80 -3.08 -3.53
N GLY A 60 -6.94 -3.42 -4.49
CA GLY A 60 -7.31 -4.29 -5.60
C GLY A 60 -6.15 -5.14 -6.08
N TYR A 61 -6.48 -6.19 -6.82
CA TYR A 61 -5.48 -7.00 -7.53
C TYR A 61 -5.47 -6.60 -9.00
N ASN A 62 -4.29 -6.29 -9.52
CA ASN A 62 -4.09 -6.00 -10.93
C ASN A 62 -3.53 -7.23 -11.64
N GLU A 63 -4.37 -7.86 -12.45
CA GLU A 63 -4.03 -9.08 -13.20
C GLU A 63 -2.92 -8.87 -14.25
N HIS A 64 -2.81 -7.66 -14.81
CA HIS A 64 -1.85 -7.36 -15.86
C HIS A 64 -0.43 -7.23 -15.30
N THR A 65 -0.30 -6.59 -14.14
CA THR A 65 1.00 -6.36 -13.47
C THR A 65 1.32 -7.41 -12.42
N LYS A 66 0.36 -8.31 -12.09
CA LYS A 66 0.46 -9.29 -11.00
C LYS A 66 0.83 -8.61 -9.67
N SER A 67 0.21 -7.45 -9.40
CA SER A 67 0.42 -6.67 -8.18
C SER A 67 -0.85 -6.45 -7.39
N ILE A 68 -0.74 -6.43 -6.06
CA ILE A 68 -1.73 -5.79 -5.20
C ILE A 68 -1.49 -4.29 -5.24
N GLN A 69 -2.54 -3.53 -5.56
CA GLN A 69 -2.52 -2.07 -5.61
C GLN A 69 -3.30 -1.53 -4.43
N ILE A 70 -2.67 -0.68 -3.62
CA ILE A 70 -3.30 0.01 -2.51
C ILE A 70 -3.33 1.51 -2.82
N LEU A 71 -4.52 2.08 -2.82
CA LEU A 71 -4.72 3.51 -2.87
C LEU A 71 -4.81 4.05 -1.45
N ALA A 72 -3.95 4.99 -1.10
CA ALA A 72 -3.98 5.65 0.20
C ALA A 72 -3.97 7.17 0.09
N LYS A 73 -4.62 7.81 1.06
CA LYS A 73 -4.61 9.26 1.26
C LYS A 73 -3.76 9.60 2.47
N LEU A 74 -2.71 10.38 2.25
CA LEU A 74 -1.87 10.95 3.30
C LEU A 74 -2.65 12.02 4.06
N GLN A 75 -2.65 11.91 5.38
CA GLN A 75 -3.17 12.92 6.29
C GLN A 75 -2.04 13.91 6.63
N GLY A 76 -2.39 15.20 6.69
CA GLY A 76 -1.48 16.32 6.93
C GLY A 76 -1.38 16.66 8.40
#